data_AF-A0A7C6NLF0-F1
#
_entry.id   AF-A0A7C6NLF0-F1
#
_cell.length_a   1.000
_cell.length_b   1.000
_cell.length_c   1.000
_cell.angle_alpha   90.00
_cell.angle_beta   90.00
_cell.angle_gamma   90.00
#
_symmetry.space_group_name_H-M   'P 1'
#
loop_
_entity.id
_entity.type
_entity.pdbx_description
1 polymer ?
#
loop_
_entity_poly.entity_id
_entity_poly.type
_entity_poly.pdbx_seq_one_letter_code
_entity_poly.pdbx_strand_id
1 'polypeptide(L)'
;MIRSIKHKGLKLLWVKGDKSKLPPLMVPKIERLLTIIDVLEQVPDDLRDLPFLRPHPLKGDLKGFWAITVMGNWRIIFRFDNASKNAFDIDLIDYH
;
A
#
# COMPACT_ATOMS: atom_id res chain seq x y z
N MET A 1 0.82 6.18 -9.72
CA MET A 1 -0.24 5.26 -10.22
C MET A 1 0.03 3.81 -9.83
N ILE A 2 -1.00 3.05 -9.46
CA ILE A 2 -0.90 1.61 -9.19
C ILE A 2 -0.91 0.82 -10.49
N ARG A 3 0.09 -0.05 -10.67
CA ARG A 3 0.24 -0.92 -11.86
C ARG A 3 0.00 -2.39 -11.58
N SER A 4 0.32 -2.88 -10.38
CA SER A 4 0.08 -4.28 -10.02
C SER A 4 -0.26 -4.42 -8.54
N ILE A 5 -1.22 -5.29 -8.24
CA ILE A 5 -1.66 -5.64 -6.89
C ILE A 5 -1.53 -7.17 -6.75
N LYS A 6 -0.75 -7.61 -5.77
CA LYS A 6 -0.55 -9.03 -5.42
C LYS A 6 -1.71 -9.56 -4.57
N HIS A 7 -2.13 -8.80 -3.56
CA HIS A 7 -3.20 -9.22 -2.67
C HIS A 7 -4.55 -9.31 -3.41
N LYS A 8 -5.14 -10.51 -3.47
CA LYS A 8 -6.39 -10.76 -4.20
C LYS A 8 -7.54 -9.88 -3.69
N GLY A 9 -7.65 -9.67 -2.38
CA GLY A 9 -8.68 -8.83 -1.79
C GLY A 9 -8.50 -7.34 -2.10
N LEU A 10 -7.26 -6.84 -2.13
CA LEU A 10 -7.00 -5.45 -2.51
C LEU A 10 -7.30 -5.25 -4.00
N LYS A 11 -6.98 -6.24 -4.83
CA LYS A 11 -7.25 -6.20 -6.27
C LYS A 11 -8.74 -6.18 -6.56
N LEU A 12 -9.52 -7.03 -5.88
CA LEU A 12 -10.98 -7.04 -5.99
C LEU A 12 -11.61 -5.72 -5.56
N LEU A 13 -11.14 -5.17 -4.43
CA LEU A 13 -11.56 -3.85 -3.97
C LEU A 13 -11.25 -2.77 -5.01
N TRP A 14 -10.01 -2.70 -5.48
CA TRP A 14 -9.54 -1.62 -6.36
C TRP A 14 -10.20 -1.65 -7.75
N VAL A 15 -10.39 -2.85 -8.32
CA VAL A 15 -10.90 -3.00 -9.69
C VAL A 15 -12.43 -3.04 -9.73
N LYS A 16 -13.07 -3.63 -8.72
CA LYS A 16 -14.52 -3.94 -8.75
C LYS A 16 -15.31 -3.28 -7.61
N GLY A 17 -14.64 -2.61 -6.67
CA GLY A 17 -15.29 -2.14 -5.44
C GLY A 17 -15.71 -3.27 -4.50
N ASP A 18 -15.23 -4.51 -4.71
CA ASP A 18 -15.63 -5.67 -3.93
C ASP A 18 -14.85 -5.74 -2.60
N LYS A 19 -15.59 -5.56 -1.51
CA LYS A 19 -15.10 -5.46 -0.13
C LYS A 19 -15.10 -6.82 0.59
N SER A 20 -15.69 -7.86 -0.01
CA SER A 20 -15.99 -9.14 0.64
C SER A 20 -14.77 -9.95 1.10
N LYS A 21 -13.58 -9.62 0.57
CA LYS A 21 -12.32 -10.31 0.87
C LYS A 21 -11.38 -9.52 1.79
N LEU A 22 -11.90 -8.50 2.46
CA LEU A 22 -11.15 -7.66 3.39
C LEU A 22 -11.92 -7.53 4.71
N PRO A 23 -11.23 -7.41 5.85
CA PRO A 23 -11.88 -7.13 7.12
C PRO A 23 -12.67 -5.81 7.03
N PRO A 24 -14.00 -5.80 7.29
CA PRO A 24 -14.84 -4.61 7.08
C PRO A 24 -14.33 -3.36 7.80
N LEU A 25 -13.77 -3.52 9.01
CA LEU A 25 -13.19 -2.45 9.80
C LEU A 25 -12.00 -1.75 9.11
N MET A 26 -11.23 -2.48 8.29
CA MET A 26 -10.05 -1.95 7.62
C MET A 26 -10.38 -1.31 6.27
N VAL A 27 -11.49 -1.69 5.64
CA VAL A 27 -11.82 -1.29 4.26
C VAL A 27 -11.74 0.22 4.04
N PRO A 28 -12.35 1.09 4.86
CA PRO A 28 -12.28 2.54 4.62
C PRO A 28 -10.85 3.08 4.65
N LYS A 29 -10.01 2.53 5.54
CA LYS A 29 -8.61 2.92 5.63
C LYS A 29 -7.83 2.41 4.42
N ILE A 30 -8.04 1.15 4.03
CA ILE A 30 -7.41 0.54 2.85
C ILE A 30 -7.73 1.35 1.59
N GLU A 31 -8.99 1.69 1.33
CA GLU A 31 -9.40 2.50 0.17
C GLU A 31 -8.61 3.81 0.12
N ARG A 32 -8.55 4.54 1.24
CA ARG A 32 -7.78 5.79 1.34
C ARG A 32 -6.29 5.59 1.06
N LEU A 33 -5.69 4.50 1.56
CA LEU A 33 -4.28 4.22 1.34
C LEU A 33 -3.97 3.84 -0.11
N LEU A 34 -4.85 3.07 -0.76
CA LEU A 34 -4.72 2.76 -2.18
C LEU A 34 -4.83 4.03 -3.04
N THR A 35 -5.77 4.92 -2.73
CA THR A 35 -5.85 6.23 -3.41
C THR A 35 -4.60 7.06 -3.22
N ILE A 36 -4.04 7.12 -2.01
CA ILE A 36 -2.77 7.83 -1.74
C ILE A 36 -1.66 7.22 -2.60
N ILE A 37 -1.49 5.90 -2.60
CA ILE A 37 -0.45 5.21 -3.39
C ILE A 37 -0.63 5.48 -4.89
N ASP A 38 -1.87 5.53 -5.37
CA ASP A 38 -2.17 5.76 -6.78
C ASP A 38 -1.76 7.16 -7.26
N VAL A 39 -1.78 8.16 -6.37
CA VAL A 39 -1.41 9.55 -6.69
C VAL A 39 0.01 9.93 -6.26
N LEU A 40 0.79 9.01 -5.68
CA LEU A 40 2.19 9.27 -5.34
C LEU A 40 2.99 9.64 -6.60
N GLU A 41 3.81 10.67 -6.46
CA GLU A 41 4.77 11.14 -7.46
C GLU A 41 6.22 10.82 -7.08
N GLN A 42 6.56 10.91 -5.79
CA GLN A 42 7.92 10.77 -5.29
C GLN A 42 7.96 10.08 -3.93
N VAL A 43 8.73 8.99 -3.84
CA VAL A 43 9.01 8.27 -2.59
C VAL A 43 10.51 8.38 -2.28
N PRO A 44 10.93 8.84 -1.09
CA PRO A 44 10.12 8.95 0.14
C PRO A 44 9.37 10.27 0.35
N ASP A 45 9.56 11.28 -0.48
CA ASP A 45 9.18 12.67 -0.14
C ASP A 45 7.68 12.84 0.14
N ASP A 46 6.80 12.34 -0.73
CA ASP A 46 5.35 12.43 -0.53
C ASP A 46 4.87 11.67 0.72
N LEU A 47 5.60 10.62 1.11
CA LEU A 47 5.28 9.85 2.31
C LEU A 47 5.76 10.56 3.59
N ARG A 48 6.80 11.40 3.52
CA ARG A 48 7.29 12.15 4.69
C ARG A 48 6.24 13.11 5.24
N ASP A 49 5.38 13.65 4.37
CA ASP A 49 4.27 14.52 4.75
C ASP A 49 3.09 13.76 5.39
N LEU A 50 3.17 12.42 5.42
CA LEU A 50 2.16 11.53 6.00
C LEU A 50 2.74 10.67 7.14
N PRO A 51 3.32 11.28 8.21
CA PRO A 51 4.04 10.55 9.25
C PRO A 51 3.14 9.60 10.05
N PHE A 52 1.83 9.87 10.11
CA PHE A 52 0.83 9.00 10.75
C PHE A 52 0.69 7.63 10.06
N LEU A 53 1.16 7.49 8.81
CA LEU A 53 1.22 6.21 8.10
C LEU A 53 2.44 5.38 8.51
N ARG A 54 3.38 5.95 9.27
CA ARG A 54 4.65 5.33 9.67
C ARG A 54 5.40 4.71 8.47
N PRO A 55 5.62 5.47 7.39
CA PRO A 55 6.27 4.95 6.19
C PRO A 55 7.71 4.55 6.49
N HIS A 56 8.10 3.36 6.06
CA HIS A 56 9.48 2.90 6.21
C HIS A 56 9.86 1.91 5.09
N PRO A 57 11.13 1.92 4.64
CA PRO A 57 11.62 0.93 3.71
C PRO A 57 11.80 -0.43 4.42
N LEU A 58 11.54 -1.50 3.69
CA LEU A 58 11.76 -2.87 4.15
C LEU A 58 13.16 -3.37 3.80
N LYS A 59 13.56 -4.44 4.50
CA LYS A 59 14.89 -5.05 4.43
C LYS A 59 14.74 -6.55 4.15
N GLY A 60 15.88 -7.24 3.94
CA GLY A 60 15.91 -8.68 3.64
C GLY A 60 15.24 -8.99 2.31
N ASP A 61 14.39 -10.02 2.29
CA ASP A 61 13.70 -10.49 1.08
C ASP A 61 12.71 -9.47 0.51
N LEU A 62 12.29 -8.50 1.33
CA LEU A 62 11.43 -7.39 0.93
C LEU A 62 12.21 -6.10 0.66
N LYS A 63 13.53 -6.17 0.48
CA LYS A 63 14.34 -5.00 0.10
C LYS A 63 13.78 -4.36 -1.18
N GLY A 64 13.59 -3.05 -1.13
CA GLY A 64 12.98 -2.27 -2.21
C GLY A 64 11.46 -2.08 -2.08
N PHE A 65 10.82 -2.73 -1.12
CA PHE A 65 9.47 -2.41 -0.71
C PHE A 65 9.45 -1.29 0.33
N TRP A 66 8.36 -0.54 0.32
CA TRP A 66 7.94 0.38 1.36
C TRP A 66 6.73 -0.20 2.07
N ALA A 67 6.60 0.11 3.36
CA ALA A 67 5.43 -0.25 4.16
C ALA A 67 4.76 0.98 4.74
N ILE A 68 3.43 0.97 4.74
CA ILE A 68 2.57 1.94 5.43
C ILE A 68 1.56 1.22 6.32
N THR A 69 1.20 1.85 7.44
CA THR A 69 0.34 1.28 8.46
C THR A 69 -1.13 1.36 8.06
N VAL A 70 -1.81 0.21 8.10
CA VAL A 70 -3.27 0.13 7.99
C VAL A 70 -3.89 0.21 9.38
N MET A 71 -3.65 -0.81 10.21
CA MET A 71 -4.22 -0.95 11.55
C MET A 71 -3.46 -2.02 12.33
N GLY A 72 -3.07 -1.74 13.59
CA GLY A 72 -2.34 -2.70 14.42
C GLY A 72 -1.04 -3.17 13.74
N ASN A 73 -0.93 -4.46 13.49
CA ASN A 73 0.22 -5.09 12.81
C ASN A 73 0.09 -5.12 11.28
N TRP A 74 -1.09 -4.82 10.73
CA TRP A 74 -1.33 -4.86 9.29
C TRP A 74 -0.63 -3.71 8.56
N ARG A 75 0.07 -4.06 7.48
CA ARG A 75 0.73 -3.11 6.57
C ARG A 75 0.29 -3.33 5.14
N ILE A 76 0.15 -2.23 4.41
CA ILE A 76 0.23 -2.29 2.95
C ILE A 76 1.70 -2.13 2.59
N ILE A 77 2.21 -3.04 1.77
CA ILE A 77 3.56 -2.95 1.21
C ILE A 77 3.50 -2.76 -0.30
N PHE A 78 4.49 -2.05 -0.85
CA PHE A 78 4.57 -1.81 -2.29
C PHE A 78 5.98 -1.45 -2.73
N ARG A 79 6.29 -1.68 -4.00
CA ARG A 79 7.46 -1.07 -4.67
C ARG A 79 7.03 0.22 -5.34
N PHE A 80 7.91 1.20 -5.40
CA PHE A 80 7.67 2.46 -6.11
C PHE A 80 8.86 2.80 -7.00
N ASP A 81 8.59 3.16 -8.25
CA ASP A 81 9.58 3.66 -9.20
C ASP A 81 9.39 5.16 -9.39
N ASN A 82 10.34 5.94 -8.87
CA ASN A 82 10.32 7.41 -8.97
C ASN A 82 10.48 7.91 -10.42
N ALA A 83 11.16 7.17 -11.29
CA ALA A 83 11.35 7.60 -12.67
C ALA A 83 10.02 7.53 -13.45
N SER A 84 9.23 6.48 -13.21
CA SER A 84 7.95 6.27 -13.90
C SER A 84 6.71 6.66 -13.09
N LYS A 85 6.88 7.09 -11.82
CA LYS A 85 5.82 7.43 -10.86
C LYS A 85 4.78 6.32 -10.68
N ASN A 86 5.27 5.07 -10.68
CA ASN A 86 4.42 3.89 -10.64
C ASN A 86 4.66 3.06 -9.37
N ALA A 87 3.57 2.59 -8.79
CA ALA A 87 3.55 1.65 -7.68
C ALA A 87 3.25 0.23 -8.17
N PHE A 88 3.97 -0.75 -7.65
CA PHE A 88 3.88 -2.15 -8.05
C PHE A 88 3.80 -3.06 -6.83
N ASP A 89 3.29 -4.26 -7.08
CA ASP A 89 3.24 -5.38 -6.15
C ASP A 89 2.56 -5.03 -4.83
N ILE A 90 1.46 -4.27 -4.89
CA ILE A 90 0.73 -3.88 -3.68
C ILE A 90 0.24 -5.13 -2.95
N ASP A 91 0.60 -5.28 -1.69
CA ASP A 91 0.20 -6.40 -0.85
C ASP A 91 -0.28 -5.93 0.52
N LEU A 92 -1.08 -6.77 1.19
CA LEU A 92 -1.54 -6.56 2.57
C LEU A 92 -0.97 -7.68 3.44
N ILE A 93 -0.07 -7.34 4.35
CA ILE A 93 0.61 -8.33 5.19
C ILE A 93 0.40 -8.05 6.68
N ASP A 94 0.36 -9.12 7.46
CA ASP A 94 0.52 -9.06 8.90
C ASP A 94 2.03 -9.13 9.21
N TYR A 95 2.47 -8.35 10.20
CA TYR A 95 3.86 -8.34 10.66
C TYR A 95 4.13 -9.38 11.77
N HIS A 96 3.11 -10.12 12.21
CA HIS A 96 3.26 -11.26 13.12
C HIS A 96 3.39 -12.59 12.37
#